data_AF-A0A6J2ASJ6-F1
#
_entry.id   AF-A0A6J2ASJ6-F1
#
_cell.length_a   1.000
_cell.length_b   1.000
_cell.length_c   1.000
_cell.angle_alpha   90.00
_cell.angle_beta   90.00
_cell.angle_gamma   90.00
#
_symmetry.space_group_name_H-M   'P 1'
#
loop_
_entity.id
_entity.type
_entity.pdbx_description
1 polymer ?
#
loop_
_entity_poly.entity_id
_entity_poly.type
_entity_poly.pdbx_seq_one_letter_code
_entity_poly.pdbx_strand_id
1 'polypeptide(L)'
;MRLGASGRSRVRLTPGRRKTYSIRATPGSAQRELLGTRLRGGEGLYRLAESREDLRGFARDRPSVAGRRCGRRRAGASVCRSRRESTTRAMAPKKKGKKGKTKATPIVDGLAPEDMSKEQVEEHVSRVREELDREREERNYFQLERDKIHTFWEITRRQLEEKKAELRNKDREMEEAEERHQVEIKVYKQKVKHLLYEHQNNLTEMKAEGAVVMKLAQREHCAQEGALRKDMRALKVELKEQELAHEVAVKNLRLKHSEEVTKMRNDFERQVREIEAKYDKKMKMLRDELDLRRKTEIHEVEERKNGQINMLMQRHEEAFTDIKNYYNDITLNNLALINSLKEQLEDMRKKEGHLEREMMEVSAQNKRLTDPLQKARDDVTEMQKKLGNYERDRQTLVRTKARLKVAEKELKDLQWEHEVLEQRFLKVQQERDELYRKFTAAILEVQQKVGFKNLVLERKLQALSAAVEKKEVQINEVLAASNLDPAALTLVSRKLEAHSDLLRTYEAKLLAFGIPLDNVGFKPLETAVIGQTLGQGPAGLVGTPT
;
A
#
# COMPACT_ATOMS: atom_id res chain seq x y z
N MET A 1 -19.93 -2.15 -50.98
CA MET A 1 -20.25 -0.72 -50.74
C MET A 1 -18.96 0.09 -50.63
N ARG A 2 -19.03 1.42 -50.57
CA ARG A 2 -17.86 2.34 -50.49
C ARG A 2 -17.53 2.71 -49.01
N LEU A 3 -16.51 3.57 -48.88
CA LEU A 3 -16.06 4.34 -47.70
C LEU A 3 -15.04 3.59 -46.79
N GLY A 4 -13.93 4.21 -46.38
CA GLY A 4 -13.34 5.48 -46.85
C GLY A 4 -12.29 6.09 -45.91
N ALA A 5 -11.25 6.72 -46.49
CA ALA A 5 -10.25 7.59 -45.84
C ALA A 5 -9.36 6.95 -44.73
N SER A 6 -8.27 7.57 -44.26
CA SER A 6 -7.15 8.24 -44.96
C SER A 6 -6.00 8.51 -43.98
N GLY A 7 -4.73 8.28 -44.33
CA GLY A 7 -3.59 8.69 -43.48
C GLY A 7 -2.21 8.36 -44.04
N ARG A 8 -1.33 9.37 -44.20
CA ARG A 8 0.08 9.21 -44.62
C ARG A 8 0.98 10.23 -43.89
N SER A 9 2.06 9.74 -43.28
CA SER A 9 3.39 10.36 -43.10
C SER A 9 4.28 9.31 -42.38
N ARG A 10 5.56 9.01 -42.72
CA ARG A 10 6.79 9.83 -42.79
C ARG A 10 7.07 10.52 -41.43
N VAL A 11 8.26 10.51 -40.83
CA VAL A 11 9.64 10.64 -41.35
C VAL A 11 10.71 9.81 -40.57
N ARG A 12 11.86 9.64 -41.22
CA ARG A 12 13.19 9.08 -40.89
C ARG A 12 13.80 9.18 -39.46
N LEU A 13 14.50 8.08 -39.09
CA LEU A 13 15.92 7.93 -38.68
C LEU A 13 16.57 8.67 -37.46
N THR A 14 16.97 7.86 -36.47
CA THR A 14 18.30 7.87 -35.78
C THR A 14 18.62 9.04 -34.79
N PRO A 15 19.81 9.11 -34.12
CA PRO A 15 19.97 8.51 -32.80
C PRO A 15 20.54 9.45 -31.70
N GLY A 16 20.35 9.12 -30.41
CA GLY A 16 20.84 9.93 -29.27
C GLY A 16 21.40 9.12 -28.10
N ARG A 17 22.43 9.64 -27.41
CA ARG A 17 23.20 8.95 -26.35
C ARG A 17 23.33 9.81 -25.08
N ARG A 18 23.22 9.18 -23.90
CA ARG A 18 23.74 9.60 -22.57
C ARG A 18 23.28 10.93 -21.92
N LYS A 19 22.76 10.84 -20.68
CA LYS A 19 23.30 11.42 -19.40
C LYS A 19 22.24 11.32 -18.28
N THR A 20 22.40 10.48 -17.23
CA THR A 20 23.12 10.64 -15.93
C THR A 20 22.29 11.28 -14.80
N TYR A 21 22.65 10.99 -13.53
CA TYR A 21 22.02 11.41 -12.26
C TYR A 21 20.71 10.65 -11.92
N SER A 22 20.37 10.26 -10.68
CA SER A 22 21.06 10.06 -9.36
C SER A 22 20.11 9.17 -8.47
N ILE A 23 20.23 8.81 -7.17
CA ILE A 23 21.02 9.23 -5.99
C ILE A 23 21.45 8.01 -5.13
N ARG A 24 22.74 8.00 -4.72
CA ARG A 24 23.36 7.50 -3.46
C ARG A 24 22.49 6.79 -2.38
N ALA A 25 22.92 5.58 -1.97
CA ALA A 25 22.94 5.12 -0.56
C ALA A 25 24.02 4.02 -0.36
N THR A 26 24.66 3.95 0.81
CA THR A 26 25.75 3.01 1.16
C THR A 26 25.61 2.51 2.60
N PRO A 27 26.25 1.38 3.00
CA PRO A 27 25.83 0.59 4.16
C PRO A 27 26.38 1.09 5.52
N GLY A 28 25.74 0.63 6.61
CA GLY A 28 26.20 0.79 7.99
C GLY A 28 26.27 -0.55 8.72
N SER A 29 27.33 -0.75 9.50
CA SER A 29 27.56 -1.94 10.34
C SER A 29 26.91 -1.81 11.72
N ALA A 30 26.64 -2.94 12.38
CA ALA A 30 25.94 -2.98 13.65
C ALA A 30 26.86 -2.82 14.88
N GLN A 31 26.45 -2.02 15.87
CA GLN A 31 26.94 -2.14 17.24
C GLN A 31 25.92 -1.63 18.29
N ARG A 32 25.59 -2.54 19.23
CA ARG A 32 25.20 -2.33 20.65
C ARG A 32 23.90 -1.61 21.05
N GLU A 33 23.38 -2.12 22.19
CA GLU A 33 22.59 -1.43 23.24
C GLU A 33 21.13 -1.01 22.92
N LEU A 34 20.16 -1.04 23.84
CA LEU A 34 19.98 -1.75 25.14
C LEU A 34 18.47 -1.72 25.54
N LEU A 35 18.13 -2.22 26.74
CA LEU A 35 16.81 -2.19 27.43
C LEU A 35 15.76 -3.22 26.93
N GLY A 36 14.94 -3.83 27.80
CA GLY A 36 14.95 -3.79 29.27
C GLY A 36 13.76 -4.50 29.94
N THR A 37 13.54 -4.19 31.22
CA THR A 37 12.45 -4.66 32.14
C THR A 37 12.55 -6.09 32.72
N ARG A 38 11.81 -6.43 33.80
CA ARG A 38 11.95 -5.96 35.23
C ARG A 38 11.02 -6.77 36.17
N LEU A 39 11.50 -7.02 37.41
CA LEU A 39 10.74 -7.12 38.69
C LEU A 39 9.69 -8.24 38.94
N ARG A 40 10.12 -9.32 39.63
CA ARG A 40 9.72 -9.75 41.01
C ARG A 40 10.12 -11.22 41.29
N GLY A 41 10.36 -11.68 42.53
CA GLY A 41 10.57 -10.96 43.79
C GLY A 41 10.12 -11.72 45.06
N GLY A 42 11.08 -12.03 45.97
CA GLY A 42 10.84 -12.36 47.40
C GLY A 42 10.42 -13.82 47.74
N GLU A 43 10.59 -14.34 48.96
CA GLU A 43 11.37 -13.96 50.17
C GLU A 43 11.79 -15.27 50.90
N GLY A 44 12.91 -15.35 51.65
CA GLY A 44 12.95 -15.18 53.13
C GLY A 44 12.92 -16.54 53.89
N LEU A 45 13.48 -16.78 55.09
CA LEU A 45 14.31 -16.02 56.05
C LEU A 45 15.09 -17.03 56.97
N TYR A 46 16.31 -16.65 57.45
CA TYR A 46 17.04 -17.04 58.69
C TYR A 46 16.82 -18.42 59.39
N ARG A 47 17.86 -19.11 59.91
CA ARG A 47 18.66 -18.65 61.09
C ARG A 47 19.96 -19.46 61.32
N LEU A 48 20.89 -18.84 62.07
CA LEU A 48 22.17 -19.31 62.64
C LEU A 48 22.24 -20.75 63.19
N ALA A 49 23.41 -21.40 63.06
CA ALA A 49 24.25 -21.84 64.20
C ALA A 49 25.68 -22.22 63.75
N GLU A 50 26.62 -22.25 64.69
CA GLU A 50 28.07 -22.37 64.49
C GLU A 50 28.58 -23.83 64.39
N SER A 51 29.74 -24.01 63.76
CA SER A 51 30.83 -24.86 64.28
C SER A 51 32.16 -24.49 63.60
N ARG A 52 33.28 -24.69 64.30
CA ARG A 52 34.56 -24.02 64.02
C ARG A 52 35.72 -25.02 63.82
N GLU A 53 36.83 -24.49 63.33
CA GLU A 53 38.20 -25.03 63.32
C GLU A 53 38.53 -25.89 64.55
N ASP A 54 39.36 -26.92 64.38
CA ASP A 54 40.26 -27.32 65.48
C ASP A 54 41.56 -27.99 64.98
N LEU A 55 42.69 -27.72 65.67
CA LEU A 55 44.02 -28.24 65.31
C LEU A 55 45.02 -28.12 66.48
N ARG A 56 45.64 -29.26 66.85
CA ARG A 56 46.74 -29.44 67.85
C ARG A 56 46.32 -29.40 69.34
N GLY A 57 47.04 -30.13 70.20
CA GLY A 57 47.18 -29.72 71.61
C GLY A 57 47.37 -30.79 72.69
N PHE A 58 48.60 -31.22 72.91
CA PHE A 58 49.21 -31.81 74.12
C PHE A 58 48.51 -31.76 75.52
N ALA A 59 48.91 -32.75 76.35
CA ALA A 59 49.19 -32.69 77.81
C ALA A 59 48.19 -33.27 78.87
N ARG A 60 48.58 -34.46 79.37
CA ARG A 60 48.81 -34.86 80.78
C ARG A 60 47.76 -34.74 81.92
N ASP A 61 47.76 -35.83 82.70
CA ASP A 61 47.62 -35.95 84.17
C ASP A 61 46.25 -36.14 84.88
N ARG A 62 46.36 -36.83 86.03
CA ARG A 62 45.34 -37.28 87.02
C ARG A 62 44.94 -36.12 87.97
N PRO A 63 43.87 -36.19 88.82
CA PRO A 63 43.50 -37.37 89.64
C PRO A 63 42.05 -37.53 90.23
N SER A 64 41.87 -38.59 91.04
CA SER A 64 41.17 -38.59 92.36
C SER A 64 39.63 -38.67 92.54
N VAL A 65 39.16 -39.90 92.91
CA VAL A 65 38.34 -40.24 94.12
C VAL A 65 36.78 -40.25 94.13
N ALA A 66 36.26 -41.30 94.79
CA ALA A 66 34.93 -41.57 95.40
C ALA A 66 33.71 -41.89 94.50
N GLY A 67 32.84 -42.85 94.86
CA GLY A 67 32.95 -43.88 95.93
C GLY A 67 31.62 -44.55 96.36
N ARG A 68 31.71 -45.59 97.23
CA ARG A 68 30.61 -46.43 97.81
C ARG A 68 30.00 -47.45 96.82
N ARG A 69 29.48 -48.63 97.20
CA ARG A 69 29.35 -49.46 98.44
C ARG A 69 29.14 -50.92 97.94
N CYS A 70 29.44 -52.04 98.61
CA CYS A 70 30.25 -52.38 99.79
C CYS A 70 30.49 -53.92 99.80
N GLY A 71 31.51 -54.43 100.50
CA GLY A 71 31.74 -55.90 100.63
C GLY A 71 32.93 -56.27 101.51
N ARG A 72 32.75 -56.35 102.83
CA ARG A 72 33.80 -56.68 103.81
C ARG A 72 33.70 -58.12 104.31
N ARG A 73 34.86 -58.77 104.53
CA ARG A 73 35.24 -59.31 105.85
C ARG A 73 36.73 -59.05 106.11
N ARG A 74 37.08 -58.69 107.35
CA ARG A 74 38.45 -58.39 107.81
C ARG A 74 38.52 -58.47 109.33
N ALA A 75 39.42 -59.29 109.87
CA ALA A 75 39.99 -59.22 111.22
C ALA A 75 41.20 -60.19 111.25
N GLY A 76 42.38 -59.87 111.77
CA GLY A 76 42.83 -58.64 112.44
C GLY A 76 42.97 -58.83 113.95
N ALA A 77 44.21 -58.86 114.43
CA ALA A 77 44.55 -59.02 115.85
C ALA A 77 45.39 -57.83 116.34
N SER A 78 45.16 -57.36 117.58
CA SER A 78 46.10 -56.50 118.31
C SER A 78 45.76 -56.36 119.81
N VAL A 79 46.58 -57.00 120.64
CA VAL A 79 47.13 -56.58 121.95
C VAL A 79 46.70 -55.19 122.49
N CYS A 80 46.25 -55.11 123.77
CA CYS A 80 46.87 -54.22 124.79
C CYS A 80 46.41 -54.42 126.26
N ARG A 81 47.41 -54.49 127.16
CA ARG A 81 47.51 -54.21 128.62
C ARG A 81 46.25 -53.81 129.43
N SER A 82 46.09 -54.36 130.67
CA SER A 82 46.55 -53.69 131.92
C SER A 82 46.27 -54.43 133.26
N ARG A 83 47.35 -54.92 133.91
CA ARG A 83 47.77 -54.64 135.32
C ARG A 83 46.89 -54.97 136.58
N ARG A 84 47.40 -55.92 137.40
CA ARG A 84 47.33 -56.03 138.91
C ARG A 84 45.98 -56.40 139.57
N GLU A 85 45.87 -56.93 140.81
CA GLU A 85 46.71 -57.59 141.87
C GLU A 85 45.72 -58.20 142.93
N SER A 86 46.00 -59.10 143.91
CA SER A 86 47.15 -59.94 144.34
C SER A 86 46.69 -60.96 145.43
N THR A 87 47.61 -61.75 146.03
CA THR A 87 47.52 -62.45 147.36
C THR A 87 46.52 -63.63 147.52
N THR A 88 46.65 -64.65 148.41
CA THR A 88 47.76 -65.22 149.26
C THR A 88 47.36 -66.60 149.85
N ARG A 89 48.37 -67.44 150.21
CA ARG A 89 48.36 -68.57 151.20
C ARG A 89 47.35 -69.73 150.95
N ALA A 90 47.68 -71.03 151.02
CA ALA A 90 48.58 -71.86 151.86
C ALA A 90 48.00 -72.25 153.24
N MET A 91 47.82 -73.57 153.48
CA MET A 91 48.22 -74.28 154.71
C MET A 91 48.13 -75.81 154.54
N ALA A 92 48.94 -76.53 155.33
CA ALA A 92 48.76 -77.95 155.64
C ALA A 92 48.47 -78.09 157.15
N PRO A 93 48.08 -79.29 157.64
CA PRO A 93 49.00 -79.92 158.59
C PRO A 93 49.07 -81.46 158.55
N LYS A 94 50.19 -82.00 159.04
CA LYS A 94 50.33 -83.37 159.58
C LYS A 94 50.46 -83.29 161.10
N LYS A 95 50.00 -84.30 161.85
CA LYS A 95 50.66 -84.70 163.11
C LYS A 95 50.40 -86.16 163.51
N LYS A 96 51.20 -86.67 164.46
CA LYS A 96 51.27 -88.06 164.96
C LYS A 96 50.74 -88.14 166.40
N GLY A 97 50.38 -89.34 166.88
CA GLY A 97 50.13 -89.64 168.31
C GLY A 97 50.23 -91.15 168.61
N LYS A 98 50.58 -91.57 169.84
CA LYS A 98 50.88 -92.98 170.19
C LYS A 98 50.86 -93.29 171.71
N LYS A 99 50.15 -94.36 172.10
CA LYS A 99 50.22 -95.18 173.36
C LYS A 99 49.92 -94.57 174.77
N GLY A 100 48.97 -95.22 175.47
CA GLY A 100 49.05 -95.62 176.90
C GLY A 100 48.53 -94.63 177.97
N LYS A 101 48.22 -95.04 179.23
CA LYS A 101 48.05 -96.39 179.86
C LYS A 101 47.46 -96.24 181.30
N THR A 102 46.73 -97.26 181.82
CA THR A 102 46.39 -97.47 183.29
C THR A 102 45.48 -96.40 183.92
N LYS A 103 44.85 -96.53 185.11
CA LYS A 103 44.73 -97.48 186.27
C LYS A 103 43.28 -97.27 186.84
N ALA A 104 42.66 -97.97 187.81
CA ALA A 104 42.85 -99.17 188.66
C ALA A 104 41.46 -99.61 189.23
N THR A 105 41.38 -100.61 190.12
CA THR A 105 40.21 -100.93 190.99
C THR A 105 40.58 -100.84 192.48
N PRO A 106 39.61 -100.57 193.40
CA PRO A 106 39.84 -100.48 194.85
C PRO A 106 39.66 -101.80 195.62
N ILE A 107 40.03 -101.76 196.90
CA ILE A 107 39.75 -102.72 197.99
C ILE A 107 38.74 -102.05 198.95
N VAL A 108 38.01 -102.83 199.76
CA VAL A 108 37.06 -102.52 200.88
C VAL A 108 35.84 -103.46 200.73
N ASP A 109 35.26 -104.15 201.72
CA ASP A 109 35.43 -104.23 203.19
C ASP A 109 35.59 -105.71 203.65
N GLY A 110 35.91 -106.04 204.91
CA GLY A 110 36.20 -105.13 206.03
C GLY A 110 35.68 -105.55 207.42
N LEU A 111 35.33 -106.82 207.69
CA LEU A 111 35.13 -107.35 209.06
C LEU A 111 35.29 -108.88 209.10
N ALA A 112 35.70 -109.44 210.24
CA ALA A 112 35.90 -110.89 210.42
C ALA A 112 34.62 -111.55 211.00
N PRO A 113 34.17 -112.71 210.48
CA PRO A 113 32.85 -113.28 210.80
C PRO A 113 32.87 -114.22 212.03
N GLU A 114 33.45 -113.78 213.16
CA GLU A 114 33.57 -114.61 214.37
C GLU A 114 32.74 -114.10 215.58
N ASP A 115 32.29 -112.84 215.58
CA ASP A 115 31.50 -112.22 216.68
C ASP A 115 30.10 -111.67 216.27
N MET A 116 29.66 -111.84 215.02
CA MET A 116 28.43 -111.22 214.50
C MET A 116 27.15 -112.00 214.85
N SER A 117 26.16 -111.33 215.44
CA SER A 117 24.85 -111.90 215.72
C SER A 117 24.01 -112.09 214.44
N LYS A 118 23.19 -113.17 214.40
CA LYS A 118 22.48 -113.63 213.19
C LYS A 118 21.64 -112.53 212.50
N GLU A 119 20.91 -111.72 213.28
CA GLU A 119 19.98 -110.71 212.76
C GLU A 119 20.71 -109.59 212.00
N GLN A 120 21.91 -109.20 212.44
CA GLN A 120 22.70 -108.15 211.81
C GLN A 120 23.26 -108.56 210.44
N VAL A 121 23.48 -109.86 210.22
CA VAL A 121 23.91 -110.40 208.92
C VAL A 121 22.74 -110.40 207.92
N GLU A 122 21.53 -110.73 208.37
CA GLU A 122 20.33 -110.81 207.53
C GLU A 122 19.89 -109.43 207.00
N GLU A 123 20.01 -108.37 207.81
CA GLU A 123 19.74 -107.00 207.35
C GLU A 123 20.78 -106.50 206.32
N HIS A 124 22.08 -106.79 206.53
CA HIS A 124 23.13 -106.41 205.58
C HIS A 124 22.97 -107.12 204.22
N VAL A 125 22.66 -108.43 204.23
CA VAL A 125 22.34 -109.20 203.01
C VAL A 125 21.12 -108.63 202.28
N SER A 126 20.15 -108.07 203.02
CA SER A 126 18.95 -107.45 202.43
C SER A 126 19.29 -106.13 201.74
N ARG A 127 20.10 -105.27 202.39
CA ARG A 127 20.58 -103.99 201.83
C ARG A 127 21.37 -104.18 200.53
N VAL A 128 22.32 -105.12 200.51
CA VAL A 128 23.14 -105.45 199.33
C VAL A 128 22.30 -106.01 198.17
N ARG A 129 21.15 -106.63 198.45
CA ARG A 129 20.20 -107.06 197.39
C ARG A 129 19.47 -105.87 196.77
N GLU A 130 18.96 -104.93 197.57
CA GLU A 130 18.32 -103.71 197.05
C GLU A 130 19.28 -102.84 196.23
N GLU A 131 20.55 -102.76 196.63
CA GLU A 131 21.60 -102.06 195.88
C GLU A 131 21.88 -102.79 194.54
N LEU A 132 21.99 -104.12 194.56
CA LEU A 132 22.18 -104.93 193.36
C LEU A 132 20.99 -104.83 192.38
N ASP A 133 19.76 -104.74 192.88
CA ASP A 133 18.56 -104.59 192.04
C ASP A 133 18.41 -103.17 191.48
N ARG A 134 18.76 -102.12 192.24
CA ARG A 134 18.93 -100.76 191.65
C ARG A 134 20.00 -100.72 190.56
N GLU A 135 21.16 -101.34 190.79
CA GLU A 135 22.21 -101.47 189.77
C GLU A 135 21.76 -102.25 188.52
N ARG A 136 20.77 -103.13 188.63
CA ARG A 136 20.17 -103.85 187.49
C ARG A 136 19.17 -102.95 186.76
N GLU A 137 18.33 -102.21 187.47
CA GLU A 137 17.37 -101.25 186.90
C GLU A 137 18.08 -100.12 186.16
N GLU A 138 19.08 -99.47 186.78
CA GLU A 138 19.86 -98.41 186.14
C GLU A 138 20.60 -98.93 184.90
N ARG A 139 21.21 -100.11 184.98
CA ARG A 139 21.94 -100.73 183.86
C ARG A 139 21.01 -101.10 182.70
N ASN A 140 19.77 -101.50 183.00
CA ASN A 140 18.73 -101.73 182.01
C ASN A 140 18.29 -100.40 181.37
N TYR A 141 18.00 -99.37 182.17
CA TYR A 141 17.65 -98.02 181.69
C TYR A 141 18.75 -97.41 180.80
N PHE A 142 20.02 -97.46 181.22
CA PHE A 142 21.15 -97.00 180.42
C PHE A 142 21.43 -97.88 179.18
N GLN A 143 20.94 -99.11 179.14
CA GLN A 143 20.98 -99.94 177.93
C GLN A 143 19.85 -99.55 176.97
N LEU A 144 18.62 -99.38 177.46
CA LEU A 144 17.48 -98.89 176.65
C LEU A 144 17.75 -97.50 176.06
N GLU A 145 18.25 -96.54 176.83
CA GLU A 145 18.61 -95.22 176.30
C GLU A 145 19.81 -95.28 175.34
N ARG A 146 20.78 -96.17 175.54
CA ARG A 146 21.88 -96.39 174.58
C ARG A 146 21.35 -96.93 173.26
N ASP A 147 20.48 -97.94 173.29
CA ASP A 147 19.99 -98.61 172.09
C ASP A 147 18.99 -97.69 171.33
N LYS A 148 18.24 -96.86 172.06
CA LYS A 148 17.43 -95.74 171.56
C LYS A 148 18.28 -94.63 170.90
N ILE A 149 19.38 -94.21 171.55
CA ILE A 149 20.34 -93.26 170.94
C ILE A 149 21.02 -93.89 169.71
N HIS A 150 21.34 -95.19 169.74
CA HIS A 150 21.98 -95.89 168.63
C HIS A 150 21.04 -95.99 167.43
N THR A 151 19.78 -96.40 167.63
CA THR A 151 18.76 -96.42 166.58
C THR A 151 18.44 -95.03 166.03
N PHE A 152 18.35 -93.98 166.87
CA PHE A 152 18.25 -92.60 166.36
C PHE A 152 19.48 -92.19 165.55
N TRP A 153 20.69 -92.59 165.94
CA TRP A 153 21.91 -92.34 165.19
C TRP A 153 21.93 -93.10 163.85
N GLU A 154 21.51 -94.36 163.82
CA GLU A 154 21.41 -95.15 162.59
C GLU A 154 20.35 -94.59 161.63
N ILE A 155 19.19 -94.18 162.14
CA ILE A 155 18.11 -93.56 161.35
C ILE A 155 18.57 -92.22 160.78
N THR A 156 19.13 -91.32 161.61
CA THR A 156 19.59 -90.00 161.13
C THR A 156 20.82 -90.12 160.22
N ARG A 157 21.71 -91.10 160.45
CA ARG A 157 22.81 -91.43 159.55
C ARG A 157 22.28 -91.95 158.21
N ARG A 158 21.31 -92.88 158.20
CA ARG A 158 20.69 -93.40 156.98
C ARG A 158 20.01 -92.27 156.21
N GLN A 159 19.21 -91.43 156.88
CA GLN A 159 18.58 -90.25 156.27
C GLN A 159 19.61 -89.28 155.67
N LEU A 160 20.76 -89.08 156.34
CA LEU A 160 21.85 -88.26 155.82
C LEU A 160 22.55 -88.92 154.62
N GLU A 161 22.69 -90.24 154.58
CA GLU A 161 23.22 -90.99 153.45
C GLU A 161 22.22 -90.99 152.26
N GLU A 162 20.92 -91.11 152.52
CA GLU A 162 19.82 -90.94 151.55
C GLU A 162 19.81 -89.53 150.96
N LYS A 163 19.82 -88.47 151.77
CA LYS A 163 19.86 -87.08 151.26
C LYS A 163 21.15 -86.76 150.51
N LYS A 164 22.28 -87.37 150.86
CA LYS A 164 23.51 -87.31 150.05
C LYS A 164 23.39 -88.06 148.72
N ALA A 165 22.59 -89.12 148.63
CA ALA A 165 22.30 -89.82 147.38
C ALA A 165 21.30 -89.04 146.51
N GLU A 166 20.25 -88.46 147.09
CA GLU A 166 19.30 -87.57 146.41
C GLU A 166 20.01 -86.36 145.80
N LEU A 167 20.88 -85.67 146.56
CA LEU A 167 21.67 -84.53 146.05
C LEU A 167 22.52 -84.95 144.85
N ARG A 168 23.31 -86.03 144.97
CA ARG A 168 24.12 -86.55 143.84
C ARG A 168 23.31 -86.94 142.61
N ASN A 169 22.06 -87.36 142.79
CA ASN A 169 21.18 -87.66 141.66
C ASN A 169 20.61 -86.37 141.06
N LYS A 170 20.31 -85.34 141.86
CA LYS A 170 19.91 -84.02 141.36
C LYS A 170 21.06 -83.27 140.68
N ASP A 171 22.28 -83.42 141.17
CA ASP A 171 23.50 -82.91 140.50
C ASP A 171 23.64 -83.53 139.10
N ARG A 172 23.45 -84.86 138.97
CA ARG A 172 23.44 -85.56 137.67
C ARG A 172 22.27 -85.18 136.77
N GLU A 173 21.06 -85.04 137.33
CA GLU A 173 19.90 -84.58 136.55
C GLU A 173 20.13 -83.18 135.97
N MET A 174 20.82 -82.30 136.72
CA MET A 174 21.26 -80.99 136.24
C MET A 174 22.33 -81.10 135.16
N GLU A 175 23.38 -81.91 135.36
CA GLU A 175 24.43 -82.18 134.35
C GLU A 175 23.81 -82.73 133.03
N GLU A 176 22.93 -83.73 133.12
CA GLU A 176 22.22 -84.28 131.96
C GLU A 176 21.31 -83.24 131.28
N ALA A 177 20.62 -82.38 132.04
CA ALA A 177 19.79 -81.32 131.48
C ALA A 177 20.63 -80.26 130.75
N GLU A 178 21.78 -79.88 131.29
CA GLU A 178 22.74 -79.00 130.64
C GLU A 178 23.33 -79.63 129.36
N GLU A 179 23.71 -80.91 129.39
CA GLU A 179 24.20 -81.61 128.19
C GLU A 179 23.13 -81.68 127.09
N ARG A 180 21.89 -82.05 127.43
CA ARG A 180 20.75 -82.07 126.50
C ARG A 180 20.53 -80.68 125.89
N HIS A 181 20.51 -79.63 126.70
CA HIS A 181 20.33 -78.26 126.22
C HIS A 181 21.52 -77.78 125.36
N GLN A 182 22.75 -78.17 125.68
CA GLN A 182 23.90 -77.93 124.81
C GLN A 182 23.78 -78.63 123.46
N VAL A 183 23.23 -79.85 123.41
CA VAL A 183 22.95 -80.59 122.16
C VAL A 183 21.84 -79.89 121.36
N GLU A 184 20.74 -79.49 122.00
CA GLU A 184 19.69 -78.68 121.36
C GLU A 184 20.26 -77.39 120.76
N ILE A 185 21.06 -76.63 121.52
CA ILE A 185 21.73 -75.42 121.04
C ILE A 185 22.62 -75.72 119.81
N LYS A 186 23.33 -76.86 119.79
CA LYS A 186 24.14 -77.28 118.63
C LYS A 186 23.24 -77.58 117.42
N VAL A 187 22.14 -78.30 117.62
CA VAL A 187 21.14 -78.62 116.56
C VAL A 187 20.44 -77.37 116.02
N TYR A 188 19.98 -76.45 116.88
CA TYR A 188 19.39 -75.18 116.44
C TYR A 188 20.41 -74.30 115.69
N LYS A 189 21.67 -74.25 116.14
CA LYS A 189 22.75 -73.58 115.39
C LYS A 189 23.03 -74.23 114.04
N GLN A 190 22.86 -75.53 113.89
CA GLN A 190 22.93 -76.22 112.59
C GLN A 190 21.72 -75.93 111.71
N LYS A 191 20.49 -76.01 112.24
CA LYS A 191 19.25 -75.65 111.52
C LYS A 191 19.28 -74.22 110.97
N VAL A 192 19.70 -73.25 111.78
CA VAL A 192 19.85 -71.85 111.34
C VAL A 192 20.93 -71.70 110.25
N LYS A 193 22.06 -72.41 110.35
CA LYS A 193 23.08 -72.41 109.28
C LYS A 193 22.56 -73.02 107.98
N HIS A 194 21.79 -74.11 108.06
CA HIS A 194 21.18 -74.79 106.92
C HIS A 194 20.18 -73.88 106.21
N LEU A 195 19.22 -73.30 106.94
CA LEU A 195 18.24 -72.36 106.39
C LEU A 195 18.90 -71.11 105.78
N LEU A 196 19.94 -70.57 106.41
CA LEU A 196 20.70 -69.45 105.83
C LEU A 196 21.46 -69.84 104.56
N TYR A 197 21.97 -71.07 104.47
CA TYR A 197 22.62 -71.59 103.27
C TYR A 197 21.62 -71.85 102.15
N GLU A 198 20.45 -72.43 102.44
CA GLU A 198 19.36 -72.63 101.48
C GLU A 198 18.81 -71.30 100.97
N HIS A 199 18.47 -70.36 101.87
CA HIS A 199 18.05 -69.02 101.46
C HIS A 199 19.11 -68.31 100.62
N GLN A 200 20.40 -68.49 100.91
CA GLN A 200 21.46 -67.94 100.07
C GLN A 200 21.56 -68.65 98.72
N ASN A 201 21.45 -69.99 98.69
CA ASN A 201 21.51 -70.80 97.47
C ASN A 201 20.36 -70.46 96.52
N ASN A 202 19.12 -70.51 97.01
CA ASN A 202 17.91 -70.20 96.24
C ASN A 202 17.95 -68.74 95.75
N LEU A 203 18.51 -67.81 96.55
CA LEU A 203 18.71 -66.41 96.14
C LEU A 203 19.83 -66.23 95.10
N THR A 204 20.82 -67.14 95.02
CA THR A 204 21.78 -67.18 93.90
C THR A 204 21.21 -67.87 92.66
N GLU A 205 20.37 -68.89 92.84
CA GLU A 205 19.70 -69.64 91.78
C GLU A 205 18.68 -68.76 91.05
N MET A 206 17.71 -68.17 91.75
CA MET A 206 16.75 -67.20 91.19
C MET A 206 17.43 -66.02 90.47
N LYS A 207 18.65 -65.63 90.90
CA LYS A 207 19.46 -64.60 90.21
C LYS A 207 20.14 -65.12 88.95
N ALA A 208 20.62 -66.37 88.95
CA ALA A 208 21.17 -67.01 87.77
C ALA A 208 20.07 -67.25 86.72
N GLU A 209 18.92 -67.79 87.13
CA GLU A 209 17.73 -67.96 86.29
C GLU A 209 17.25 -66.63 85.72
N GLY A 210 17.05 -65.61 86.55
CA GLY A 210 16.66 -64.27 86.09
C GLY A 210 17.66 -63.67 85.08
N ALA A 211 18.96 -63.90 85.27
CA ALA A 211 19.99 -63.48 84.32
C ALA A 211 20.02 -64.32 83.02
N VAL A 212 19.58 -65.58 83.06
CA VAL A 212 19.41 -66.43 81.87
C VAL A 212 18.16 -66.01 81.09
N VAL A 213 17.01 -65.85 81.77
CA VAL A 213 15.74 -65.38 81.17
C VAL A 213 15.93 -64.01 80.53
N MET A 214 16.58 -63.05 81.21
CA MET A 214 16.87 -61.74 80.64
C MET A 214 17.77 -61.82 79.38
N LYS A 215 18.76 -62.73 79.35
CA LYS A 215 19.61 -62.96 78.18
C LYS A 215 18.88 -63.66 77.03
N LEU A 216 17.91 -64.54 77.32
CA LEU A 216 17.07 -65.17 76.31
C LEU A 216 16.15 -64.14 75.66
N ALA A 217 15.40 -63.38 76.46
CA ALA A 217 14.55 -62.30 75.98
C ALA A 217 15.34 -61.24 75.17
N GLN A 218 16.56 -60.89 75.61
CA GLN A 218 17.43 -59.98 74.85
C GLN A 218 17.86 -60.58 73.50
N ARG A 219 18.21 -61.88 73.46
CA ARG A 219 18.55 -62.58 72.21
C ARG A 219 17.37 -62.66 71.24
N GLU A 220 16.18 -62.95 71.76
CA GLU A 220 14.93 -62.99 70.99
C GLU A 220 14.60 -61.62 70.42
N HIS A 221 14.66 -60.55 71.22
CA HIS A 221 14.48 -59.17 70.73
C HIS A 221 15.51 -58.80 69.65
N CYS A 222 16.79 -59.10 69.85
CA CYS A 222 17.83 -58.88 68.83
C CYS A 222 17.61 -59.72 67.56
N ALA A 223 17.04 -60.93 67.67
CA ALA A 223 16.69 -61.76 66.53
C ALA A 223 15.46 -61.20 65.77
N GLN A 224 14.44 -60.71 66.49
CA GLN A 224 13.26 -60.06 65.92
C GLN A 224 13.63 -58.74 65.22
N GLU A 225 14.44 -57.88 65.85
CA GLU A 225 15.03 -56.72 65.17
C GLU A 225 15.84 -57.13 63.93
N GLY A 226 16.58 -58.24 64.03
CA GLY A 226 17.38 -58.79 62.94
C GLY A 226 16.53 -59.26 61.75
N ALA A 227 15.36 -59.85 62.01
CA ALA A 227 14.36 -60.22 61.01
C ALA A 227 13.72 -58.97 60.40
N LEU A 228 13.12 -58.09 61.20
CA LEU A 228 12.48 -56.85 60.72
C LEU A 228 13.43 -55.97 59.90
N ARG A 229 14.72 -55.92 60.24
CA ARG A 229 15.75 -55.22 59.43
C ARG A 229 16.09 -55.94 58.11
N LYS A 230 15.95 -57.26 58.01
CA LYS A 230 16.03 -58.01 56.73
C LYS A 230 14.78 -57.77 55.90
N ASP A 231 13.60 -57.89 56.50
CA ASP A 231 12.31 -57.78 55.80
C ASP A 231 12.12 -56.36 55.24
N MET A 232 12.45 -55.33 56.02
CA MET A 232 12.52 -53.94 55.54
C MET A 232 13.51 -53.74 54.37
N ARG A 233 14.59 -54.53 54.28
CA ARG A 233 15.50 -54.48 53.12
C ARG A 233 14.93 -55.24 51.92
N ALA A 234 14.32 -56.41 52.11
CA ALA A 234 13.65 -57.16 51.06
C ALA A 234 12.53 -56.33 50.41
N LEU A 235 11.60 -55.80 51.20
CA LEU A 235 10.52 -54.91 50.74
C LEU A 235 11.04 -53.66 50.01
N LYS A 236 12.22 -53.13 50.38
CA LYS A 236 12.86 -52.00 49.67
C LYS A 236 13.48 -52.40 48.33
N VAL A 237 13.91 -53.65 48.17
CA VAL A 237 14.36 -54.20 46.88
C VAL A 237 13.15 -54.50 46.00
N GLU A 238 12.15 -55.23 46.52
CA GLU A 238 10.90 -55.55 45.81
C GLU A 238 10.18 -54.28 45.30
N LEU A 239 10.09 -53.23 46.13
CA LEU A 239 9.52 -51.94 45.71
C LEU A 239 10.32 -51.30 44.56
N LYS A 240 11.66 -51.39 44.58
CA LYS A 240 12.51 -50.85 43.50
C LYS A 240 12.45 -51.69 42.23
N GLU A 241 12.30 -53.01 42.35
CA GLU A 241 12.06 -53.90 41.21
C GLU A 241 10.68 -53.62 40.57
N GLN A 242 9.64 -53.38 41.38
CA GLN A 242 8.32 -52.94 40.91
C GLN A 242 8.37 -51.56 40.23
N GLU A 243 9.00 -50.56 40.84
CA GLU A 243 9.22 -49.24 40.23
C GLU A 243 9.92 -49.36 38.86
N LEU A 244 11.00 -50.14 38.77
CA LEU A 244 11.73 -50.37 37.51
C LEU A 244 10.89 -51.13 36.48
N ALA A 245 10.11 -52.12 36.89
CA ALA A 245 9.18 -52.84 36.01
C ALA A 245 8.09 -51.90 35.46
N HIS A 246 7.54 -51.01 36.30
CA HIS A 246 6.59 -49.98 35.88
C HIS A 246 7.23 -48.96 34.92
N GLU A 247 8.46 -48.51 35.18
CA GLU A 247 9.21 -47.67 34.24
C GLU A 247 9.40 -48.36 32.87
N VAL A 248 9.77 -49.64 32.85
CA VAL A 248 9.93 -50.42 31.62
C VAL A 248 8.60 -50.58 30.89
N ALA A 249 7.50 -50.85 31.61
CA ALA A 249 6.16 -50.90 31.03
C ALA A 249 5.76 -49.55 30.38
N VAL A 250 6.01 -48.42 31.05
CA VAL A 250 5.75 -47.07 30.51
C VAL A 250 6.63 -46.76 29.29
N LYS A 251 7.91 -47.14 29.32
CA LYS A 251 8.83 -47.00 28.16
C LYS A 251 8.34 -47.82 26.96
N ASN A 252 7.91 -49.07 27.19
CA ASN A 252 7.38 -49.95 26.15
C ASN A 252 6.03 -49.45 25.57
N LEU A 253 5.14 -48.90 26.40
CA LEU A 253 3.89 -48.28 25.94
C LEU A 253 4.16 -47.04 25.08
N ARG A 254 5.10 -46.17 25.50
CA ARG A 254 5.53 -45.00 24.71
C ARG A 254 6.15 -45.40 23.37
N LEU A 255 6.97 -46.46 23.36
CA LEU A 255 7.56 -47.00 22.14
C LEU A 255 6.47 -47.49 21.16
N LYS A 256 5.56 -48.36 21.62
CA LYS A 256 4.43 -48.85 20.81
C LYS A 256 3.58 -47.72 20.25
N HIS A 257 3.25 -46.71 21.06
CA HIS A 257 2.51 -45.55 20.59
C HIS A 257 3.29 -44.76 19.51
N SER A 258 4.62 -44.64 19.63
CA SER A 258 5.45 -44.01 18.60
C SER A 258 5.54 -44.83 17.30
N GLU A 259 5.48 -46.17 17.39
CA GLU A 259 5.37 -47.05 16.22
C GLU A 259 3.99 -46.93 15.55
N GLU A 260 2.91 -46.83 16.32
CA GLU A 260 1.55 -46.63 15.81
C GLU A 260 1.43 -45.26 15.12
N VAL A 261 1.95 -44.20 15.74
CA VAL A 261 1.99 -42.85 15.15
C VAL A 261 2.85 -42.81 13.88
N THR A 262 3.96 -43.54 13.81
CA THR A 262 4.77 -43.61 12.57
C THR A 262 4.12 -44.48 11.49
N LYS A 263 3.45 -45.59 11.83
CA LYS A 263 2.61 -46.36 10.89
C LYS A 263 1.50 -45.48 10.29
N MET A 264 0.73 -44.79 11.12
CA MET A 264 -0.33 -43.87 10.66
C MET A 264 0.20 -42.74 9.78
N ARG A 265 1.37 -42.15 10.09
CA ARG A 265 2.03 -41.15 9.23
C ARG A 265 2.40 -41.73 7.87
N ASN A 266 3.04 -42.89 7.84
CA ASN A 266 3.41 -43.57 6.59
C ASN A 266 2.18 -43.90 5.74
N ASP A 267 1.06 -44.29 6.36
CA ASP A 267 -0.20 -44.55 5.66
C ASP A 267 -0.84 -43.29 5.09
N PHE A 268 -0.86 -42.17 5.83
CA PHE A 268 -1.34 -40.90 5.30
C PHE A 268 -0.42 -40.35 4.20
N GLU A 269 0.90 -40.44 4.35
CA GLU A 269 1.86 -40.08 3.29
C GLU A 269 1.66 -40.93 2.03
N ARG A 270 1.42 -42.24 2.17
CA ARG A 270 1.08 -43.11 1.04
C ARG A 270 -0.22 -42.66 0.36
N GLN A 271 -1.27 -42.39 1.13
CA GLN A 271 -2.55 -41.91 0.60
C GLN A 271 -2.41 -40.57 -0.14
N VAL A 272 -1.63 -39.62 0.40
CA VAL A 272 -1.34 -38.33 -0.26
C VAL A 272 -0.60 -38.55 -1.58
N ARG A 273 0.52 -39.29 -1.58
CA ARG A 273 1.28 -39.59 -2.81
C ARG A 273 0.44 -40.31 -3.86
N GLU A 274 -0.44 -41.22 -3.44
CA GLU A 274 -1.39 -41.88 -4.32
C GLU A 274 -2.42 -40.91 -4.93
N ILE A 275 -2.94 -39.96 -4.14
CA ILE A 275 -3.89 -38.95 -4.60
C ILE A 275 -3.21 -37.99 -5.58
N GLU A 276 -2.01 -37.49 -5.24
CA GLU A 276 -1.17 -36.66 -6.10
C GLU A 276 -0.92 -37.36 -7.44
N ALA A 277 -0.39 -38.59 -7.44
CA ALA A 277 -0.15 -39.36 -8.66
C ALA A 277 -1.41 -39.62 -9.49
N LYS A 278 -2.58 -39.81 -8.85
CA LYS A 278 -3.89 -39.95 -9.53
C LYS A 278 -4.30 -38.64 -10.21
N TYR A 279 -4.04 -37.48 -9.61
CA TYR A 279 -4.36 -36.17 -10.20
C TYR A 279 -3.33 -35.70 -11.23
N ASP A 280 -2.03 -35.92 -11.02
CA ASP A 280 -0.99 -35.66 -12.02
C ASP A 280 -1.21 -36.49 -13.28
N LYS A 281 -1.57 -37.77 -13.15
CA LYS A 281 -1.92 -38.61 -14.30
C LYS A 281 -3.14 -38.07 -15.04
N LYS A 282 -4.19 -37.62 -14.34
CA LYS A 282 -5.36 -36.96 -14.97
C LYS A 282 -4.98 -35.65 -15.68
N MET A 283 -4.19 -34.80 -15.03
CA MET A 283 -3.70 -33.53 -15.56
C MET A 283 -2.85 -33.75 -16.82
N LYS A 284 -1.96 -34.76 -16.81
CA LYS A 284 -1.17 -35.11 -17.98
C LYS A 284 -2.05 -35.66 -19.11
N MET A 285 -2.94 -36.63 -18.84
CA MET A 285 -3.85 -37.18 -19.84
C MET A 285 -4.68 -36.08 -20.53
N LEU A 286 -5.20 -35.11 -19.77
CA LEU A 286 -5.97 -33.99 -20.32
C LEU A 286 -5.11 -33.05 -21.19
N ARG A 287 -3.85 -32.80 -20.81
CA ARG A 287 -2.91 -32.03 -21.64
C ARG A 287 -2.57 -32.76 -22.93
N ASP A 288 -2.21 -34.04 -22.83
CA ASP A 288 -1.88 -34.89 -23.98
C ASP A 288 -3.08 -34.99 -24.95
N GLU A 289 -4.31 -35.08 -24.42
CA GLU A 289 -5.56 -35.07 -25.22
C GLU A 289 -5.81 -33.71 -25.90
N LEU A 290 -5.67 -32.59 -25.19
CA LEU A 290 -5.86 -31.25 -25.77
C LEU A 290 -4.77 -30.90 -26.80
N ASP A 291 -3.53 -31.32 -26.56
CA ASP A 291 -2.43 -31.21 -27.54
C ASP A 291 -2.69 -32.09 -28.77
N LEU A 292 -3.27 -33.28 -28.60
CA LEU A 292 -3.65 -34.14 -29.72
C LEU A 292 -4.78 -33.51 -30.54
N ARG A 293 -5.87 -33.06 -29.91
CA ARG A 293 -6.98 -32.35 -30.58
C ARG A 293 -6.48 -31.15 -31.37
N ARG A 294 -5.66 -30.27 -30.76
CA ARG A 294 -5.07 -29.12 -31.46
C ARG A 294 -4.22 -29.54 -32.66
N LYS A 295 -3.42 -30.62 -32.54
CA LYS A 295 -2.63 -31.14 -33.67
C LYS A 295 -3.53 -31.64 -34.81
N THR A 296 -4.59 -32.38 -34.49
CA THR A 296 -5.57 -32.86 -35.49
C THR A 296 -6.27 -31.70 -36.19
N GLU A 297 -6.79 -30.71 -35.43
CA GLU A 297 -7.41 -29.50 -35.98
C GLU A 297 -6.47 -28.73 -36.91
N ILE A 298 -5.19 -28.63 -36.56
CA ILE A 298 -4.15 -28.01 -37.41
C ILE A 298 -3.97 -28.81 -38.71
N HIS A 299 -3.77 -30.14 -38.63
CA HIS A 299 -3.60 -30.97 -39.84
C HIS A 299 -4.83 -30.94 -40.74
N GLU A 300 -6.05 -30.92 -40.19
CA GLU A 300 -7.27 -30.76 -40.99
C GLU A 300 -7.36 -29.39 -41.67
N VAL A 301 -6.89 -28.31 -41.02
CA VAL A 301 -6.83 -26.98 -41.62
C VAL A 301 -5.77 -26.93 -42.72
N GLU A 302 -4.60 -27.52 -42.47
CA GLU A 302 -3.49 -27.62 -43.42
C GLU A 302 -3.89 -28.42 -44.65
N GLU A 303 -4.47 -29.61 -44.51
CA GLU A 303 -4.94 -30.42 -45.64
C GLU A 303 -6.06 -29.75 -46.43
N ARG A 304 -7.02 -29.10 -45.76
CA ARG A 304 -8.04 -28.28 -46.46
C ARG A 304 -7.43 -27.08 -47.20
N LYS A 305 -6.29 -26.55 -46.74
CA LYS A 305 -5.58 -25.45 -47.41
C LYS A 305 -4.68 -25.94 -48.53
N ASN A 306 -3.98 -27.06 -48.36
CA ASN A 306 -3.22 -27.76 -49.40
C ASN A 306 -4.14 -28.14 -50.56
N GLY A 307 -5.33 -28.69 -50.28
CA GLY A 307 -6.35 -28.95 -51.29
C GLY A 307 -6.83 -27.69 -52.03
N GLN A 308 -7.02 -26.56 -51.33
CA GLN A 308 -7.36 -25.28 -51.95
C GLN A 308 -6.22 -24.72 -52.83
N ILE A 309 -4.97 -24.88 -52.41
CA ILE A 309 -3.78 -24.49 -53.18
C ILE A 309 -3.65 -25.35 -54.44
N ASN A 310 -3.80 -26.67 -54.33
CA ASN A 310 -3.72 -27.60 -55.46
C ASN A 310 -4.82 -27.33 -56.50
N MET A 311 -6.07 -27.09 -56.07
CA MET A 311 -7.16 -26.70 -56.99
C MET A 311 -6.89 -25.34 -57.67
N LEU A 312 -6.27 -24.39 -56.97
CA LEU A 312 -5.92 -23.08 -57.53
C LEU A 312 -4.77 -23.20 -58.54
N MET A 313 -3.75 -24.01 -58.24
CA MET A 313 -2.66 -24.34 -59.17
C MET A 313 -3.20 -25.01 -60.43
N GLN A 314 -4.07 -26.01 -60.29
CA GLN A 314 -4.68 -26.69 -61.44
C GLN A 314 -5.45 -25.70 -62.32
N ARG A 315 -6.32 -24.86 -61.74
CA ARG A 315 -7.06 -23.84 -62.51
C ARG A 315 -6.16 -22.79 -63.16
N HIS A 316 -5.01 -22.49 -62.57
CA HIS A 316 -4.03 -21.62 -63.20
C HIS A 316 -3.34 -22.31 -64.39
N GLU A 317 -2.97 -23.60 -64.29
CA GLU A 317 -2.38 -24.32 -65.43
C GLU A 317 -3.40 -24.57 -66.56
N GLU A 318 -4.66 -24.83 -66.23
CA GLU A 318 -5.79 -24.84 -67.17
C GLU A 318 -5.89 -23.48 -67.89
N ALA A 319 -6.00 -22.37 -67.16
CA ALA A 319 -6.10 -21.04 -67.75
C ALA A 319 -4.84 -20.63 -68.55
N PHE A 320 -3.63 -21.02 -68.12
CA PHE A 320 -2.41 -20.83 -68.90
C PHE A 320 -2.41 -21.67 -70.19
N THR A 321 -3.03 -22.85 -70.17
CA THR A 321 -3.20 -23.69 -71.36
C THR A 321 -4.21 -23.08 -72.33
N ASP A 322 -5.34 -22.58 -71.84
CA ASP A 322 -6.31 -21.86 -72.66
C ASP A 322 -5.71 -20.59 -73.30
N ILE A 323 -4.88 -19.84 -72.57
CA ILE A 323 -4.17 -18.67 -73.09
C ILE A 323 -3.14 -19.08 -74.16
N LYS A 324 -2.36 -20.16 -73.94
CA LYS A 324 -1.44 -20.71 -74.96
C LYS A 324 -2.22 -21.09 -76.23
N ASN A 325 -3.35 -21.78 -76.08
CA ASN A 325 -4.20 -22.20 -77.18
C ASN A 325 -4.77 -21.00 -77.97
N TYR A 326 -5.33 -20.00 -77.28
CA TYR A 326 -5.85 -18.77 -77.90
C TYR A 326 -4.79 -18.04 -78.76
N TYR A 327 -3.55 -17.93 -78.28
CA TYR A 327 -2.47 -17.33 -79.07
C TYR A 327 -1.95 -18.25 -80.19
N ASN A 328 -1.99 -19.58 -80.02
CA ASN A 328 -1.73 -20.53 -81.09
C ASN A 328 -2.78 -20.40 -82.21
N ASP A 329 -4.06 -20.34 -81.86
CA ASP A 329 -5.16 -20.15 -82.82
C ASP A 329 -5.04 -18.83 -83.57
N ILE A 330 -4.67 -17.74 -82.88
CA ILE A 330 -4.39 -16.45 -83.55
C ILE A 330 -3.19 -16.55 -84.49
N THR A 331 -2.11 -17.22 -84.12
CA THR A 331 -0.94 -17.36 -85.01
C THR A 331 -1.22 -18.26 -86.21
N LEU A 332 -2.02 -19.33 -86.04
CA LEU A 332 -2.52 -20.18 -87.14
C LEU A 332 -3.44 -19.41 -88.09
N ASN A 333 -4.40 -18.64 -87.57
CA ASN A 333 -5.28 -17.80 -88.38
C ASN A 333 -4.51 -16.70 -89.13
N ASN A 334 -3.54 -16.06 -88.48
CA ASN A 334 -2.66 -15.07 -89.11
C ASN A 334 -1.79 -15.71 -90.21
N LEU A 335 -1.27 -16.91 -90.00
CA LEU A 335 -0.53 -17.67 -91.03
C LEU A 335 -1.40 -18.01 -92.24
N ALA A 336 -2.65 -18.46 -92.00
CA ALA A 336 -3.61 -18.73 -93.07
C ALA A 336 -3.94 -17.46 -93.88
N LEU A 337 -4.21 -16.34 -93.20
CA LEU A 337 -4.47 -15.04 -93.84
C LEU A 337 -3.26 -14.54 -94.64
N ILE A 338 -2.05 -14.64 -94.10
CA ILE A 338 -0.80 -14.27 -94.79
C ILE A 338 -0.63 -15.10 -96.06
N ASN A 339 -0.97 -16.39 -96.04
CA ASN A 339 -0.87 -17.26 -97.21
C ASN A 339 -1.92 -16.90 -98.27
N SER A 340 -3.19 -16.67 -97.90
CA SER A 340 -4.21 -16.24 -98.86
C SER A 340 -3.91 -14.89 -99.51
N LEU A 341 -3.29 -13.95 -98.77
CA LEU A 341 -2.88 -12.65 -99.31
C LEU A 341 -1.69 -12.77 -100.28
N LYS A 342 -0.76 -13.72 -100.06
CA LYS A 342 0.32 -14.02 -101.02
C LYS A 342 -0.22 -14.59 -102.33
N GLU A 343 -1.16 -15.53 -102.23
CA GLU A 343 -1.81 -16.16 -103.39
C GLU A 343 -2.54 -15.11 -104.26
N GLN A 344 -3.29 -14.20 -103.62
CA GLN A 344 -3.92 -13.07 -104.31
C GLN A 344 -2.90 -12.12 -104.97
N LEU A 345 -1.74 -11.87 -104.35
CA LEU A 345 -0.68 -11.03 -104.94
C LEU A 345 -0.01 -11.68 -106.16
N GLU A 346 0.18 -13.01 -106.18
CA GLU A 346 0.67 -13.71 -107.37
C GLU A 346 -0.32 -13.62 -108.53
N ASP A 347 -1.62 -13.79 -108.26
CA ASP A 347 -2.65 -13.69 -109.28
C ASP A 347 -2.85 -12.26 -109.80
N MET A 348 -2.63 -11.24 -108.98
CA MET A 348 -2.60 -9.85 -109.45
C MET A 348 -1.39 -9.58 -110.36
N ARG A 349 -0.19 -10.09 -110.02
CA ARG A 349 1.00 -10.01 -110.90
C ARG A 349 0.79 -10.68 -112.26
N LYS A 350 0.12 -11.85 -112.29
CA LYS A 350 -0.20 -12.55 -113.56
C LYS A 350 -1.11 -11.70 -114.47
N LYS A 351 -2.03 -10.92 -113.88
CA LYS A 351 -2.95 -10.01 -114.59
C LYS A 351 -2.25 -8.72 -115.05
N GLU A 352 -1.44 -8.12 -114.19
CA GLU A 352 -0.63 -6.93 -114.47
C GLU A 352 0.28 -7.15 -115.70
N GLY A 353 1.05 -8.24 -115.71
CA GLY A 353 1.90 -8.62 -116.84
C GLY A 353 1.15 -9.07 -118.10
N HIS A 354 -0.19 -9.17 -118.08
CA HIS A 354 -1.03 -9.34 -119.27
C HIS A 354 -1.47 -7.98 -119.83
N LEU A 355 -1.90 -7.06 -118.97
CA LEU A 355 -2.34 -5.71 -119.33
C LEU A 355 -1.19 -4.86 -119.89
N GLU A 356 0.06 -5.03 -119.41
CA GLU A 356 1.22 -4.34 -119.98
C GLU A 356 1.42 -4.62 -121.47
N ARG A 357 1.18 -5.87 -121.92
CA ARG A 357 1.35 -6.26 -123.32
C ARG A 357 0.31 -5.60 -124.23
N GLU A 358 -0.94 -5.59 -123.81
CA GLU A 358 -2.04 -4.90 -124.51
C GLU A 358 -1.81 -3.37 -124.54
N MET A 359 -1.31 -2.81 -123.43
CA MET A 359 -1.01 -1.38 -123.32
C MET A 359 0.12 -0.92 -124.25
N MET A 360 1.13 -1.75 -124.53
CA MET A 360 2.16 -1.41 -125.53
C MET A 360 1.58 -1.33 -126.94
N GLU A 361 0.69 -2.25 -127.32
CA GLU A 361 0.09 -2.31 -128.65
C GLU A 361 -0.88 -1.13 -128.90
N VAL A 362 -1.71 -0.81 -127.90
CA VAL A 362 -2.60 0.37 -127.92
C VAL A 362 -1.82 1.70 -127.90
N SER A 363 -0.67 1.75 -127.21
CA SER A 363 0.22 2.93 -127.17
C SER A 363 0.83 3.25 -128.54
N ALA A 364 1.23 2.23 -129.30
CA ALA A 364 1.75 2.39 -130.66
C ALA A 364 0.69 2.96 -131.64
N GLN A 365 -0.58 2.55 -131.49
CA GLN A 365 -1.68 3.04 -132.31
C GLN A 365 -2.10 4.47 -131.92
N ASN A 366 -2.20 4.79 -130.62
CA ASN A 366 -2.56 6.12 -130.14
C ASN A 366 -1.62 7.22 -130.68
N LYS A 367 -0.30 6.97 -130.71
CA LYS A 367 0.69 7.94 -131.19
C LYS A 367 0.52 8.41 -132.64
N ARG A 368 -0.27 7.71 -133.47
CA ARG A 368 -0.63 8.16 -134.84
C ARG A 368 -1.89 9.03 -134.90
N LEU A 369 -2.66 9.11 -133.82
CA LEU A 369 -3.96 9.79 -133.76
C LEU A 369 -3.98 10.99 -132.79
N THR A 370 -2.92 11.21 -132.01
CA THR A 370 -2.80 12.30 -131.04
C THR A 370 -2.99 13.68 -131.67
N ASP A 371 -2.23 14.04 -132.71
CA ASP A 371 -2.17 15.42 -133.20
C ASP A 371 -3.49 15.93 -133.83
N PRO A 372 -4.23 15.13 -134.63
CA PRO A 372 -5.57 15.50 -135.08
C PRO A 372 -6.58 15.58 -133.93
N LEU A 373 -6.51 14.66 -132.96
CA LEU A 373 -7.44 14.61 -131.84
C LEU A 373 -7.21 15.76 -130.85
N GLN A 374 -5.96 16.20 -130.68
CA GLN A 374 -5.62 17.31 -129.79
C GLN A 374 -6.17 18.63 -130.34
N LYS A 375 -5.96 18.94 -131.63
CA LYS A 375 -6.57 20.13 -132.26
C LYS A 375 -8.10 20.12 -132.14
N ALA A 376 -8.74 19.00 -132.46
CA ALA A 376 -10.20 18.86 -132.34
C ALA A 376 -10.68 19.03 -130.88
N ARG A 377 -9.89 18.60 -129.89
CA ARG A 377 -10.18 18.84 -128.46
C ARG A 377 -9.99 20.29 -128.05
N ASP A 378 -8.92 20.95 -128.51
CA ASP A 378 -8.66 22.35 -128.18
C ASP A 378 -9.79 23.24 -128.74
N ASP A 379 -10.18 23.04 -130.01
CA ASP A 379 -11.34 23.68 -130.64
C ASP A 379 -12.64 23.41 -129.85
N VAL A 380 -12.90 22.16 -129.44
CA VAL A 380 -14.08 21.80 -128.63
C VAL A 380 -14.04 22.44 -127.24
N THR A 381 -12.88 22.52 -126.57
CA THR A 381 -12.79 23.20 -125.27
C THR A 381 -12.92 24.73 -125.40
N GLU A 382 -12.46 25.33 -126.49
CA GLU A 382 -12.67 26.75 -126.75
C GLU A 382 -14.15 27.03 -127.06
N MET A 383 -14.80 26.20 -127.88
CA MET A 383 -16.23 26.31 -128.15
C MET A 383 -17.08 26.02 -126.90
N GLN A 384 -16.69 25.07 -126.04
CA GLN A 384 -17.37 24.84 -124.75
C GLN A 384 -17.12 25.98 -123.74
N LYS A 385 -15.94 26.61 -123.73
CA LYS A 385 -15.69 27.85 -122.96
C LYS A 385 -16.55 29.00 -123.48
N LYS A 386 -16.66 29.17 -124.81
CA LYS A 386 -17.54 30.17 -125.44
C LYS A 386 -19.01 29.90 -125.13
N LEU A 387 -19.47 28.64 -125.22
CA LEU A 387 -20.85 28.25 -124.89
C LEU A 387 -21.15 28.45 -123.40
N GLY A 388 -20.26 27.99 -122.51
CA GLY A 388 -20.41 28.17 -121.06
C GLY A 388 -20.28 29.62 -120.61
N ASN A 389 -19.54 30.47 -121.34
CA ASN A 389 -19.63 31.92 -121.21
C ASN A 389 -21.02 32.38 -121.64
N TYR A 390 -21.45 32.08 -122.86
CA TYR A 390 -22.75 32.49 -123.41
C TYR A 390 -23.95 32.03 -122.56
N GLU A 391 -23.86 30.87 -121.88
CA GLU A 391 -24.87 30.39 -120.93
C GLU A 391 -24.83 31.13 -119.59
N ARG A 392 -23.63 31.41 -119.05
CA ARG A 392 -23.47 32.29 -117.87
C ARG A 392 -23.93 33.70 -118.17
N ASP A 393 -23.68 34.20 -119.38
CA ASP A 393 -24.09 35.50 -119.87
C ASP A 393 -25.61 35.51 -120.15
N ARG A 394 -26.20 34.40 -120.63
CA ARG A 394 -27.66 34.26 -120.77
C ARG A 394 -28.36 34.20 -119.41
N GLN A 395 -27.83 33.44 -118.44
CA GLN A 395 -28.37 33.42 -117.08
C GLN A 395 -28.19 34.78 -116.39
N THR A 396 -27.05 35.44 -116.61
CA THR A 396 -26.79 36.79 -116.11
C THR A 396 -27.71 37.79 -116.78
N LEU A 397 -27.97 37.70 -118.09
CA LEU A 397 -28.92 38.52 -118.83
C LEU A 397 -30.37 38.31 -118.37
N VAL A 398 -30.76 37.09 -117.99
CA VAL A 398 -32.07 36.85 -117.36
C VAL A 398 -32.13 37.48 -115.96
N ARG A 399 -31.08 37.35 -115.15
CA ARG A 399 -31.00 37.96 -113.81
C ARG A 399 -30.92 39.49 -113.87
N THR A 400 -30.23 40.07 -114.86
CA THR A 400 -30.15 41.51 -115.07
C THR A 400 -31.40 42.05 -115.74
N LYS A 401 -32.09 41.31 -116.62
CA LYS A 401 -33.44 41.69 -117.08
C LYS A 401 -34.47 41.64 -115.96
N ALA A 402 -34.38 40.68 -115.04
CA ALA A 402 -35.21 40.63 -113.84
C ALA A 402 -34.92 41.83 -112.91
N ARG A 403 -33.65 42.11 -112.61
CA ARG A 403 -33.24 43.30 -111.85
C ARG A 403 -33.60 44.60 -112.56
N LEU A 404 -33.44 44.69 -113.88
CA LEU A 404 -33.82 45.85 -114.69
C LEU A 404 -35.33 46.06 -114.62
N LYS A 405 -36.16 45.02 -114.73
CA LYS A 405 -37.62 45.14 -114.61
C LYS A 405 -38.08 45.53 -113.19
N VAL A 406 -37.28 45.26 -112.16
CA VAL A 406 -37.49 45.78 -110.80
C VAL A 406 -37.03 47.24 -110.73
N ALA A 407 -35.83 47.57 -111.20
CA ALA A 407 -35.30 48.93 -111.27
C ALA A 407 -36.12 49.86 -112.18
N GLU A 408 -36.81 49.34 -113.21
CA GLU A 408 -37.76 50.06 -114.07
C GLU A 408 -39.10 50.33 -113.38
N LYS A 409 -39.47 49.53 -112.37
CA LYS A 409 -40.56 49.86 -111.45
C LYS A 409 -40.09 50.89 -110.45
N GLU A 410 -39.00 50.61 -109.73
CA GLU A 410 -38.39 51.53 -108.76
C GLU A 410 -38.12 52.90 -109.39
N LEU A 411 -37.66 52.96 -110.65
CA LEU A 411 -37.49 54.22 -111.41
C LEU A 411 -38.82 54.91 -111.72
N LYS A 412 -39.90 54.19 -112.03
CA LYS A 412 -41.23 54.78 -112.29
C LYS A 412 -41.91 55.23 -111.01
N ASP A 413 -41.72 54.48 -109.93
CA ASP A 413 -42.19 54.81 -108.60
C ASP A 413 -41.41 56.05 -108.08
N LEU A 414 -40.08 56.08 -108.23
CA LEU A 414 -39.26 57.28 -107.98
C LEU A 414 -39.59 58.43 -108.94
N GLN A 415 -39.94 58.20 -110.21
CA GLN A 415 -40.36 59.26 -111.13
C GLN A 415 -41.70 59.86 -110.71
N TRP A 416 -42.62 59.05 -110.17
CA TRP A 416 -43.88 59.55 -109.61
C TRP A 416 -43.66 60.27 -108.28
N GLU A 417 -42.82 59.75 -107.39
CA GLU A 417 -42.40 60.47 -106.18
C GLU A 417 -41.64 61.76 -106.52
N HIS A 418 -40.81 61.76 -107.55
CA HIS A 418 -40.07 62.92 -108.03
C HIS A 418 -40.99 63.96 -108.65
N GLU A 419 -41.94 63.58 -109.51
CA GLU A 419 -42.99 64.48 -110.02
C GLU A 419 -43.81 65.05 -108.86
N VAL A 420 -44.22 64.24 -107.86
CA VAL A 420 -44.91 64.73 -106.66
C VAL A 420 -44.03 65.67 -105.82
N LEU A 421 -42.73 65.42 -105.73
CA LEU A 421 -41.75 66.27 -105.06
C LEU A 421 -41.44 67.55 -105.86
N GLU A 422 -41.44 67.51 -107.19
CA GLU A 422 -41.29 68.67 -108.07
C GLU A 422 -42.55 69.53 -108.05
N GLN A 423 -43.75 68.95 -108.08
CA GLN A 423 -45.01 69.68 -107.88
C GLN A 423 -45.04 70.37 -106.50
N ARG A 424 -44.56 69.70 -105.45
CA ARG A 424 -44.38 70.29 -104.11
C ARG A 424 -43.28 71.36 -104.09
N PHE A 425 -42.14 71.12 -104.73
CA PHE A 425 -41.01 72.04 -104.77
C PHE A 425 -41.33 73.28 -105.60
N LEU A 426 -41.97 73.14 -106.76
CA LEU A 426 -42.52 74.24 -107.56
C LEU A 426 -43.54 75.04 -106.77
N LYS A 427 -44.39 74.40 -105.94
CA LYS A 427 -45.31 75.13 -105.07
C LYS A 427 -44.58 75.89 -103.96
N VAL A 428 -43.63 75.28 -103.26
CA VAL A 428 -42.78 75.95 -102.25
C VAL A 428 -41.89 77.03 -102.89
N GLN A 429 -41.48 76.85 -104.14
CA GLN A 429 -40.73 77.82 -104.93
C GLN A 429 -41.62 78.98 -105.38
N GLN A 430 -42.87 78.73 -105.78
CA GLN A 430 -43.86 79.77 -106.03
C GLN A 430 -44.16 80.56 -104.75
N GLU A 431 -44.35 79.87 -103.62
CA GLU A 431 -44.53 80.49 -102.30
C GLU A 431 -43.29 81.33 -101.92
N ARG A 432 -42.07 80.82 -102.13
CA ARG A 432 -40.80 81.57 -101.96
C ARG A 432 -40.73 82.79 -102.87
N ASP A 433 -40.98 82.62 -104.17
CA ASP A 433 -40.84 83.68 -105.18
C ASP A 433 -41.96 84.71 -105.06
N GLU A 434 -43.12 84.33 -104.55
CA GLU A 434 -44.17 85.26 -104.17
C GLU A 434 -43.85 85.98 -102.86
N LEU A 435 -43.22 85.33 -101.88
CA LEU A 435 -42.66 85.99 -100.69
C LEU A 435 -41.55 86.99 -101.08
N TYR A 436 -40.66 86.60 -101.99
CA TYR A 436 -39.61 87.47 -102.53
C TYR A 436 -40.21 88.62 -103.34
N ARG A 437 -41.22 88.38 -104.19
CA ARG A 437 -41.95 89.46 -104.88
C ARG A 437 -42.66 90.38 -103.88
N LYS A 438 -43.29 89.87 -102.83
CA LYS A 438 -43.93 90.67 -101.76
C LYS A 438 -42.90 91.49 -100.97
N PHE A 439 -41.73 90.91 -100.69
CA PHE A 439 -40.61 91.60 -100.01
C PHE A 439 -39.97 92.68 -100.90
N THR A 440 -39.66 92.37 -102.16
CA THR A 440 -39.14 93.34 -103.14
C THR A 440 -40.17 94.41 -103.46
N ALA A 441 -41.47 94.08 -103.55
CA ALA A 441 -42.54 95.05 -103.70
C ALA A 441 -42.67 95.96 -102.48
N ALA A 442 -42.58 95.44 -101.25
CA ALA A 442 -42.56 96.25 -100.03
C ALA A 442 -41.32 97.15 -99.96
N ILE A 443 -40.14 96.66 -100.36
CA ILE A 443 -38.92 97.49 -100.50
C ILE A 443 -39.12 98.58 -101.55
N LEU A 444 -39.66 98.25 -102.73
CA LEU A 444 -39.93 99.21 -103.79
C LEU A 444 -41.04 100.21 -103.43
N GLU A 445 -42.02 99.82 -102.61
CA GLU A 445 -43.07 100.71 -102.10
C GLU A 445 -42.51 101.65 -101.01
N VAL A 446 -41.62 101.16 -100.15
CA VAL A 446 -40.86 101.99 -99.21
C VAL A 446 -39.91 102.94 -99.97
N GLN A 447 -39.19 102.45 -100.98
CA GLN A 447 -38.34 103.27 -101.85
C GLN A 447 -39.15 104.25 -102.69
N GLN A 448 -40.37 103.91 -103.13
CA GLN A 448 -41.27 104.87 -103.77
C GLN A 448 -41.81 105.88 -102.77
N LYS A 449 -42.13 105.51 -101.52
CA LYS A 449 -42.60 106.48 -100.50
C LYS A 449 -41.48 107.42 -100.03
N VAL A 450 -40.24 106.94 -99.96
CA VAL A 450 -39.04 107.78 -99.76
C VAL A 450 -38.74 108.59 -101.02
N GLY A 451 -38.81 107.98 -102.19
CA GLY A 451 -38.59 108.61 -103.50
C GLY A 451 -39.60 109.71 -103.82
N PHE A 452 -40.89 109.55 -103.47
CA PHE A 452 -41.90 110.60 -103.59
C PHE A 452 -41.65 111.73 -102.59
N LYS A 453 -41.21 111.42 -101.36
CA LYS A 453 -40.79 112.47 -100.41
C LYS A 453 -39.60 113.24 -100.96
N ASN A 454 -38.58 112.56 -101.49
CA ASN A 454 -37.42 113.18 -102.11
C ASN A 454 -37.81 113.97 -103.35
N LEU A 455 -38.61 113.43 -104.26
CA LEU A 455 -39.08 114.12 -105.47
C LEU A 455 -39.99 115.32 -105.15
N VAL A 456 -40.74 115.29 -104.04
CA VAL A 456 -41.51 116.44 -103.53
C VAL A 456 -40.59 117.49 -102.90
N LEU A 457 -39.49 117.08 -102.25
CA LEU A 457 -38.45 118.00 -101.77
C LEU A 457 -37.67 118.62 -102.95
N GLU A 458 -37.25 117.81 -103.93
CA GLU A 458 -36.59 118.24 -105.16
C GLU A 458 -37.50 119.13 -106.01
N ARG A 459 -38.80 118.83 -106.16
CA ARG A 459 -39.74 119.73 -106.85
C ARG A 459 -40.03 121.00 -106.06
N LYS A 460 -39.99 120.98 -104.73
CA LYS A 460 -39.99 122.23 -103.95
C LYS A 460 -38.71 123.03 -104.19
N LEU A 461 -37.56 122.37 -104.24
CA LEU A 461 -36.26 122.99 -104.44
C LEU A 461 -36.10 123.53 -105.88
N GLN A 462 -36.58 122.81 -106.89
CA GLN A 462 -36.68 123.26 -108.29
C GLN A 462 -37.77 124.33 -108.48
N ALA A 463 -38.90 124.27 -107.78
CA ALA A 463 -39.90 125.36 -107.84
C ALA A 463 -39.37 126.63 -107.17
N LEU A 464 -38.54 126.52 -106.13
CA LEU A 464 -37.81 127.65 -105.55
C LEU A 464 -36.69 128.14 -106.49
N SER A 465 -35.90 127.25 -107.09
CA SER A 465 -34.88 127.60 -108.09
C SER A 465 -35.49 128.30 -109.30
N ALA A 466 -36.55 127.74 -109.90
CA ALA A 466 -37.27 128.33 -111.02
C ALA A 466 -38.03 129.62 -110.63
N ALA A 467 -38.43 129.79 -109.37
CA ALA A 467 -38.98 131.06 -108.89
C ALA A 467 -37.89 132.14 -108.75
N VAL A 468 -36.67 131.74 -108.34
CA VAL A 468 -35.48 132.60 -108.40
C VAL A 468 -35.13 132.89 -109.86
N GLU A 469 -34.81 131.91 -110.70
CA GLU A 469 -34.48 132.04 -112.13
C GLU A 469 -35.51 132.86 -112.92
N LYS A 470 -36.81 132.71 -112.63
CA LYS A 470 -37.84 133.53 -113.29
C LYS A 470 -37.88 134.97 -112.79
N LYS A 471 -37.56 135.22 -111.50
CA LYS A 471 -37.26 136.58 -111.03
C LYS A 471 -35.97 137.10 -111.68
N GLU A 472 -34.96 136.25 -111.87
CA GLU A 472 -33.68 136.61 -112.48
C GLU A 472 -33.86 137.09 -113.92
N VAL A 473 -34.56 136.32 -114.74
CA VAL A 473 -34.90 136.70 -116.11
C VAL A 473 -35.80 137.94 -116.13
N GLN A 474 -36.82 138.06 -115.27
CA GLN A 474 -37.65 139.26 -115.21
C GLN A 474 -36.86 140.53 -114.88
N ILE A 475 -35.87 140.45 -114.00
CA ILE A 475 -34.99 141.56 -113.67
C ILE A 475 -34.02 141.85 -114.81
N ASN A 476 -33.42 140.84 -115.43
CA ASN A 476 -32.53 141.02 -116.59
C ASN A 476 -33.27 141.58 -117.83
N GLU A 477 -34.52 141.18 -118.08
CA GLU A 477 -35.36 141.77 -119.13
C GLU A 477 -35.75 143.23 -118.81
N VAL A 478 -36.09 143.56 -117.56
CA VAL A 478 -36.35 144.96 -117.15
C VAL A 478 -35.10 145.82 -117.28
N LEU A 479 -33.92 145.29 -116.94
CA LEU A 479 -32.63 145.98 -117.12
C LEU A 479 -32.32 146.20 -118.61
N ALA A 480 -32.51 145.19 -119.46
CA ALA A 480 -32.22 145.25 -120.90
C ALA A 480 -33.21 146.14 -121.68
N ALA A 481 -34.51 146.10 -121.35
CA ALA A 481 -35.54 146.84 -122.07
C ALA A 481 -35.54 148.36 -121.79
N SER A 482 -34.88 148.81 -120.71
CA SER A 482 -35.02 150.18 -120.22
C SER A 482 -34.07 151.21 -120.85
N ASN A 483 -33.04 150.80 -121.61
CA ASN A 483 -32.05 151.70 -122.25
C ASN A 483 -31.50 152.81 -121.32
N LEU A 484 -31.22 152.47 -120.07
CA LEU A 484 -30.80 153.43 -119.04
C LEU A 484 -29.29 153.70 -119.07
N ASP A 485 -28.92 154.96 -118.84
CA ASP A 485 -27.56 155.40 -118.59
C ASP A 485 -26.93 154.62 -117.40
N PRO A 486 -25.75 153.99 -117.55
CA PRO A 486 -25.05 153.29 -116.48
C PRO A 486 -24.84 154.11 -115.19
N ALA A 487 -24.73 155.44 -115.28
CA ALA A 487 -24.62 156.32 -114.11
C ALA A 487 -25.94 156.47 -113.35
N ALA A 488 -27.09 156.43 -114.04
CA ALA A 488 -28.41 156.43 -113.41
C ALA A 488 -28.72 155.07 -112.76
N LEU A 489 -28.31 153.97 -113.39
CA LEU A 489 -28.62 152.61 -112.93
C LEU A 489 -27.89 152.28 -111.61
N THR A 490 -26.64 152.69 -111.46
CA THR A 490 -25.88 152.56 -110.19
C THR A 490 -26.44 153.42 -109.05
N LEU A 491 -27.09 154.55 -109.35
CA LEU A 491 -27.78 155.37 -108.34
C LEU A 491 -29.08 154.72 -107.83
N VAL A 492 -29.78 153.97 -108.70
CA VAL A 492 -31.00 153.23 -108.31
C VAL A 492 -30.65 152.02 -107.45
N SER A 493 -29.64 151.21 -107.82
CA SER A 493 -29.21 150.05 -107.01
C SER A 493 -28.85 150.45 -105.58
N ARG A 494 -28.05 151.51 -105.40
CA ARG A 494 -27.68 152.01 -104.06
C ARG A 494 -28.88 152.44 -103.20
N LYS A 495 -29.96 152.94 -103.80
CA LYS A 495 -31.18 153.29 -103.06
C LYS A 495 -32.02 152.08 -102.68
N LEU A 496 -31.96 150.99 -103.45
CA LEU A 496 -32.61 149.72 -103.12
C LEU A 496 -31.85 148.98 -102.01
N GLU A 497 -30.51 148.95 -102.05
CA GLU A 497 -29.66 148.42 -100.98
C GLU A 497 -29.94 149.11 -99.64
N ALA A 498 -29.91 150.46 -99.62
CA ALA A 498 -30.15 151.25 -98.42
C ALA A 498 -31.58 151.08 -97.83
N HIS A 499 -32.57 150.71 -98.66
CA HIS A 499 -33.92 150.40 -98.20
C HIS A 499 -33.99 149.00 -97.56
N SER A 500 -33.25 148.03 -98.10
CA SER A 500 -33.17 146.65 -97.59
C SER A 500 -32.56 146.59 -96.18
N ASP A 501 -31.41 147.24 -95.97
CA ASP A 501 -30.74 147.26 -94.66
C ASP A 501 -31.55 148.00 -93.58
N LEU A 502 -32.35 149.00 -93.97
CA LEU A 502 -33.26 149.69 -93.07
C LEU A 502 -34.40 148.77 -92.59
N LEU A 503 -35.00 147.97 -93.49
CA LEU A 503 -36.02 146.99 -93.11
C LEU A 503 -35.44 145.93 -92.17
N ARG A 504 -34.28 145.37 -92.51
CA ARG A 504 -33.61 144.33 -91.72
C ARG A 504 -33.25 144.79 -90.30
N THR A 505 -32.91 146.07 -90.13
CA THR A 505 -32.65 146.67 -88.81
C THR A 505 -33.92 147.06 -88.04
N TYR A 506 -35.09 147.17 -88.69
CA TYR A 506 -36.39 147.29 -88.02
C TYR A 506 -36.93 145.94 -87.55
N GLU A 507 -36.85 144.88 -88.36
CA GLU A 507 -37.26 143.52 -87.92
C GLU A 507 -36.44 143.03 -86.73
N ALA A 508 -35.11 143.26 -86.75
CA ALA A 508 -34.23 142.94 -85.63
C ALA A 508 -34.63 143.69 -84.34
N LYS A 509 -35.13 144.92 -84.44
CA LYS A 509 -35.65 145.69 -83.29
C LYS A 509 -37.01 145.17 -82.81
N LEU A 510 -37.93 144.81 -83.71
CA LEU A 510 -39.24 144.26 -83.34
C LEU A 510 -39.11 142.92 -82.60
N LEU A 511 -38.20 142.05 -83.06
CA LEU A 511 -37.83 140.82 -82.35
C LEU A 511 -37.12 141.09 -81.02
N ALA A 512 -36.26 142.12 -80.93
CA ALA A 512 -35.63 142.52 -79.67
C ALA A 512 -36.63 143.09 -78.64
N PHE A 513 -37.78 143.62 -79.08
CA PHE A 513 -38.91 143.98 -78.21
C PHE A 513 -39.90 142.82 -77.98
N GLY A 514 -39.62 141.62 -78.48
CA GLY A 514 -40.42 140.41 -78.24
C GLY A 514 -41.75 140.36 -78.99
N ILE A 515 -41.96 141.20 -80.02
CA ILE A 515 -43.21 141.26 -80.78
C ILE A 515 -43.13 140.29 -81.98
N PRO A 516 -44.07 139.31 -82.10
CA PRO A 516 -44.13 138.44 -83.29
C PRO A 516 -44.46 139.24 -84.56
N LEU A 517 -43.68 139.03 -85.62
CA LEU A 517 -43.83 139.71 -86.90
C LEU A 517 -45.15 139.36 -87.62
N ASP A 518 -45.83 138.28 -87.23
CA ASP A 518 -47.12 137.88 -87.80
C ASP A 518 -48.27 138.86 -87.47
N ASN A 519 -48.10 139.72 -86.46
CA ASN A 519 -49.14 140.65 -85.99
C ASN A 519 -49.11 142.04 -86.65
N VAL A 520 -48.07 142.38 -87.43
CA VAL A 520 -48.05 143.65 -88.19
C VAL A 520 -48.81 143.48 -89.51
N GLY A 521 -50.01 144.07 -89.58
CA GLY A 521 -50.97 143.93 -90.69
C GLY A 521 -50.57 144.56 -92.04
N PHE A 522 -49.28 144.77 -92.31
CA PHE A 522 -48.77 145.24 -93.59
C PHE A 522 -47.38 144.66 -93.86
N LYS A 523 -47.15 144.10 -95.06
CA LYS A 523 -45.83 143.65 -95.50
C LYS A 523 -45.18 144.69 -96.42
N PRO A 524 -43.96 145.16 -96.14
CA PRO A 524 -43.23 146.05 -97.05
C PRO A 524 -42.90 145.32 -98.37
N LEU A 525 -42.81 146.05 -99.48
CA LEU A 525 -42.38 145.46 -100.76
C LEU A 525 -40.85 145.34 -100.81
N GLU A 526 -40.36 144.11 -100.87
CA GLU A 526 -38.98 143.80 -101.22
C GLU A 526 -38.75 143.98 -102.72
N THR A 527 -37.74 144.79 -103.07
CA THR A 527 -37.27 144.99 -104.45
C THR A 527 -35.77 144.69 -104.55
N ALA A 528 -35.42 143.44 -104.25
CA ALA A 528 -34.07 142.92 -104.45
C ALA A 528 -33.84 142.64 -105.94
N VAL A 529 -32.98 143.45 -106.56
CA VAL A 529 -32.47 143.22 -107.92
C VAL A 529 -31.50 142.03 -107.87
N ILE A 530 -31.71 141.09 -108.78
CA ILE A 530 -30.81 139.97 -109.04
C ILE A 530 -29.61 140.42 -109.87
N GLY A 531 -28.51 139.68 -109.76
CA GLY A 531 -27.48 139.68 -110.80
C GLY A 531 -26.07 139.88 -110.28
N GLN A 532 -25.88 140.15 -108.98
CA GLN A 532 -24.58 139.90 -108.33
C GLN A 532 -24.66 139.81 -106.80
N THR A 533 -24.29 138.62 -106.30
CA THR A 533 -23.55 138.35 -105.06
C THR A 533 -23.52 139.43 -103.96
N LEU A 534 -24.32 139.22 -102.90
CA LEU A 534 -23.94 139.61 -101.55
C LEU A 534 -23.53 138.35 -100.77
N GLY A 535 -22.22 138.07 -100.75
CA GLY A 535 -21.67 137.07 -99.83
C GLY A 535 -21.80 137.57 -98.39
N GLN A 536 -22.24 136.71 -97.47
CA GLN A 536 -22.19 137.01 -96.04
C GLN A 536 -20.74 136.90 -95.52
N GLY A 537 -19.93 137.90 -95.86
CA GLY A 537 -18.97 138.41 -94.89
C GLY A 537 -19.75 138.90 -93.65
N PRO A 538 -19.17 138.81 -92.44
CA PRO A 538 -19.86 139.26 -91.23
C PRO A 538 -20.16 140.76 -91.32
N ALA A 539 -21.36 141.16 -90.87
CA ALA A 539 -21.71 142.56 -90.67
C ALA A 539 -21.02 143.10 -89.40
N GLY A 540 -19.69 143.14 -89.43
CA GLY A 540 -18.80 143.48 -88.34
C GLY A 540 -17.35 143.24 -88.75
N LEU A 541 -16.62 144.34 -89.03
CA LEU A 541 -15.29 144.42 -89.66
C LEU A 541 -15.31 144.06 -91.16
N VAL A 542 -15.18 144.97 -92.15
CA VAL A 542 -14.31 146.16 -92.38
C VAL A 542 -12.92 145.82 -92.96
N GLY A 543 -12.73 146.16 -94.23
CA GLY A 543 -11.42 146.28 -94.92
C GLY A 543 -10.81 144.97 -95.43
N THR A 544 -10.01 144.96 -96.51
CA THR A 544 -9.69 145.98 -97.55
C THR A 544 -9.23 145.26 -98.84
N PRO A 545 -9.37 145.85 -100.04
CA PRO A 545 -8.99 145.20 -101.29
C PRO A 545 -7.60 145.61 -101.83
N THR A 546 -6.60 144.73 -101.67
CA THR A 546 -5.37 144.57 -102.48
C THR A 546 -4.66 143.30 -102.05
#